data_AF-A0A2H9PZN7-F1
#
_entry.id   AF-A0A2H9PZN7-F1
#
_cell.length_a   1.000
_cell.length_b   1.000
_cell.length_c   1.000
_cell.angle_alpha   90.00
_cell.angle_beta   90.00
_cell.angle_gamma   90.00
#
_symmetry.space_group_name_H-M   'P 1'
#
loop_
_entity.id
_entity.type
_entity.pdbx_description
1 polymer ?
#
loop_
_entity_poly.entity_id
_entity_poly.type
_entity_poly.pdbx_seq_one_letter_code
_entity_poly.pdbx_strand_id
1 'polypeptide(L)'
;MRFNLKKVAPVLLGAAMFVGATMGFAAAANDLANYPAPFVDKTTGTSSVAIIVGSDSAPVDTIGSVQIASNLQAHLSGTSATGVSESTASGGDSVKIERSSDKFNLGNYAGAGTTAVWITAIDSSHMANLLTKGTYFDKNNDQFDFTQKLELGNWTLQHFADSDYKDKTPTIGFHLKSGKYTMNYTYDFTKDPDWDDADLEQTTLKIMGREYYVLDVTDNDTPKITLLDSAVKGTVAEGETITLELDGKKYEVSIKYVGSAPETRLIVNGEATNNMQETTSNTYKLSDGTYVGIKDIMYVAKDTGISQVEFALGKGKLVLQDVQNVELNDETIQDLTVDIVNTTKFNKFVITWAVDDEAFITSNSSLTMPGFDTVKISMGSFNMPAAEEIKLEPDGSDAFQLKVPIKDGTATVNFLYGNTTHFTGIGKESGSALAMENTSSHLVFNTGANDMYFVASWNSSTEGESYLLDATVFTKSSANRTTITNKVTGKTICTDLIETDTCTIGNVVLTVGQVYKSGSTKWVVFTLNNGGSFKRMYTKEGLAIQLPY
;
A
#
# COMPACT_ATOMS: atom_id res chain seq x y z
N MET A 1 20.57 -22.14 -27.39
CA MET A 1 19.32 -22.69 -27.97
C MET A 1 18.94 -21.86 -29.19
N ARG A 2 18.54 -22.48 -30.31
CA ARG A 2 17.99 -21.77 -31.48
C ARG A 2 16.47 -21.98 -31.47
N PHE A 3 15.70 -20.91 -31.40
CA PHE A 3 14.23 -20.94 -31.42
C PHE A 3 13.73 -20.85 -32.87
N ASN A 4 12.81 -21.72 -33.27
CA ASN A 4 12.21 -21.72 -34.61
C ASN A 4 10.83 -21.06 -34.59
N LEU A 5 10.79 -19.73 -34.65
CA LEU A 5 9.54 -18.96 -34.76
C LEU A 5 9.15 -18.80 -36.24
N LYS A 6 7.93 -19.19 -36.63
CA LYS A 6 7.47 -19.05 -38.03
C LYS A 6 7.07 -17.61 -38.38
N LYS A 7 6.30 -16.90 -37.52
CA LYS A 7 5.92 -15.47 -37.68
C LYS A 7 5.52 -14.85 -36.34
N VAL A 8 5.82 -13.56 -36.15
CA VAL A 8 5.22 -12.68 -35.14
C VAL A 8 4.37 -11.67 -35.90
N ALA A 9 3.05 -11.63 -35.68
CA ALA A 9 2.16 -10.76 -36.45
C ALA A 9 0.99 -10.23 -35.59
N PRO A 10 0.54 -9.00 -35.85
CA PRO A 10 -0.67 -8.44 -35.24
C PRO A 10 -1.94 -9.08 -35.83
N VAL A 11 -2.95 -9.35 -34.98
CA VAL A 11 -4.06 -10.27 -35.31
C VAL A 11 -5.21 -9.64 -36.10
N LEU A 12 -5.34 -8.31 -36.12
CA LEU A 12 -6.64 -7.71 -36.42
C LEU A 12 -6.99 -7.45 -37.90
N LEU A 13 -6.10 -7.65 -38.89
CA LEU A 13 -6.49 -7.56 -40.31
C LEU A 13 -5.70 -8.53 -41.21
N GLY A 14 -6.42 -9.20 -42.12
CA GLY A 14 -5.93 -10.27 -42.99
C GLY A 14 -4.67 -9.95 -43.82
N ALA A 15 -4.02 -11.02 -44.29
CA ALA A 15 -2.66 -11.11 -44.82
C ALA A 15 -2.26 -10.28 -46.07
N ALA A 16 -2.90 -9.13 -46.36
CA ALA A 16 -2.74 -8.43 -47.64
C ALA A 16 -2.01 -7.07 -47.61
N MET A 17 -1.52 -6.56 -46.47
CA MET A 17 -1.00 -5.17 -46.38
C MET A 17 0.48 -5.00 -45.97
N PHE A 18 1.33 -6.03 -46.04
CA PHE A 18 2.74 -5.92 -45.65
C PHE A 18 3.74 -5.93 -46.82
N VAL A 19 3.59 -5.00 -47.75
CA VAL A 19 4.66 -4.65 -48.70
C VAL A 19 4.97 -3.16 -48.53
N GLY A 20 6.02 -2.83 -47.77
CA GLY A 20 6.60 -1.48 -47.83
C GLY A 20 7.18 -0.84 -46.57
N ALA A 21 7.11 -1.44 -45.37
CA ALA A 21 7.63 -0.79 -44.16
C ALA A 21 8.73 -1.61 -43.48
N THR A 22 9.94 -1.55 -44.03
CA THR A 22 11.16 -1.96 -43.31
C THR A 22 12.14 -0.79 -43.31
N MET A 23 12.65 -0.48 -42.12
CA MET A 23 13.75 0.45 -41.82
C MET A 23 13.37 1.94 -41.73
N GLY A 24 12.86 2.36 -40.56
CA GLY A 24 12.67 3.80 -40.27
C GLY A 24 12.19 4.17 -38.87
N PHE A 25 11.67 3.23 -38.06
CA PHE A 25 10.96 3.57 -36.82
C PHE A 25 11.71 3.26 -35.51
N ALA A 26 13.04 3.17 -35.52
CA ALA A 26 13.81 2.83 -34.32
C ALA A 26 14.12 4.02 -33.39
N ALA A 27 13.56 5.23 -33.62
CA ALA A 27 13.92 6.42 -32.85
C ALA A 27 12.75 7.15 -32.14
N ALA A 28 11.52 6.62 -32.17
CA ALA A 28 10.40 7.25 -31.49
C ALA A 28 9.29 6.24 -31.13
N ALA A 29 9.45 5.50 -30.03
CA ALA A 29 8.34 4.78 -29.41
C ALA A 29 8.64 4.47 -27.93
N ASN A 30 8.74 5.52 -27.10
CA ASN A 30 8.76 5.39 -25.64
C ASN A 30 7.34 5.40 -25.03
N ASP A 31 6.29 5.34 -25.86
CA ASP A 31 4.88 5.43 -25.46
C ASP A 31 4.04 4.45 -26.29
N LEU A 32 3.18 3.69 -25.61
CA LEU A 32 2.24 2.72 -26.19
C LEU A 32 1.30 3.39 -27.23
N ALA A 33 0.99 4.68 -27.05
CA ALA A 33 0.14 5.45 -27.95
C ALA A 33 0.75 5.69 -29.35
N ASN A 34 2.09 5.58 -29.48
CA ASN A 34 2.82 5.83 -30.71
C ASN A 34 3.03 4.58 -31.57
N TYR A 35 2.69 3.40 -31.08
CA TYR A 35 2.72 2.19 -31.90
C TYR A 35 1.59 2.21 -32.95
N PRO A 36 1.88 2.01 -34.24
CA PRO A 36 0.85 1.98 -35.29
C PRO A 36 -0.12 0.82 -35.05
N ALA A 37 -1.40 1.03 -35.39
CA ALA A 37 -2.28 -0.11 -35.62
C ALA A 37 -1.62 -1.00 -36.70
N PRO A 38 -1.54 -2.32 -36.50
CA PRO A 38 -2.42 -3.14 -35.65
C PRO A 38 -1.73 -3.74 -34.41
N PHE A 39 -0.61 -3.17 -33.93
CA PHE A 39 0.15 -3.74 -32.80
C PHE A 39 -0.44 -3.41 -31.42
N VAL A 40 -1.22 -2.34 -31.33
CA VAL A 40 -1.96 -1.90 -30.14
C VAL A 40 -3.39 -1.58 -30.57
N ASP A 41 -4.36 -2.10 -29.83
CA ASP A 41 -5.76 -1.67 -29.98
C ASP A 41 -5.88 -0.27 -29.38
N LYS A 42 -6.09 0.73 -30.23
CA LYS A 42 -6.18 2.13 -29.82
C LYS A 42 -7.44 2.47 -29.02
N THR A 43 -8.39 1.54 -28.95
CA THR A 43 -9.67 1.67 -28.24
C THR A 43 -9.58 1.12 -26.82
N THR A 44 -8.83 0.05 -26.61
CA THR A 44 -8.69 -0.62 -25.30
C THR A 44 -7.31 -0.43 -24.67
N GLY A 45 -6.32 0.11 -25.39
CA GLY A 45 -4.93 0.24 -24.91
C GLY A 45 -4.20 -1.09 -24.75
N THR A 46 -4.77 -2.21 -25.21
CA THR A 46 -4.19 -3.54 -25.07
C THR A 46 -3.34 -3.92 -26.27
N SER A 47 -2.24 -4.65 -26.06
CA SER A 47 -1.41 -5.16 -27.14
C SER A 47 -2.17 -6.19 -27.98
N SER A 48 -2.04 -6.12 -29.30
CA SER A 48 -2.75 -6.97 -30.28
C SER A 48 -1.80 -7.93 -31.01
N VAL A 49 -0.84 -8.51 -30.29
CA VAL A 49 0.19 -9.41 -30.83
C VAL A 49 -0.19 -10.86 -30.57
N ALA A 50 -0.38 -11.67 -31.62
CA ALA A 50 -0.40 -13.13 -31.47
C ALA A 50 0.97 -13.73 -31.75
N ILE A 51 1.35 -14.68 -30.91
CA ILE A 51 2.49 -15.56 -31.15
C ILE A 51 1.92 -16.86 -31.70
N ILE A 52 2.15 -17.11 -32.99
CA ILE A 52 1.68 -18.34 -33.65
C ILE A 52 2.77 -19.39 -33.52
N VAL A 53 2.47 -20.44 -32.75
CA VAL A 53 3.28 -21.65 -32.65
C VAL A 53 2.74 -22.66 -33.68
N GLY A 54 3.62 -23.23 -34.51
CA GLY A 54 3.22 -24.20 -35.53
C GLY A 54 2.74 -25.51 -34.91
N SER A 55 1.81 -26.21 -35.54
CA SER A 55 1.27 -27.50 -35.06
C SER A 55 2.33 -28.59 -34.87
N ASP A 56 3.49 -28.47 -35.51
CA ASP A 56 4.63 -29.39 -35.42
C ASP A 56 5.71 -28.93 -34.43
N SER A 57 5.43 -27.92 -33.59
CA SER A 57 6.40 -27.36 -32.65
C SER A 57 6.73 -28.33 -31.51
N ALA A 58 7.97 -28.30 -31.02
CA ALA A 58 8.31 -29.06 -29.82
C ALA A 58 7.57 -28.46 -28.60
N PRO A 59 7.23 -29.26 -27.57
CA PRO A 59 6.57 -28.75 -26.35
C PRO A 59 7.29 -27.56 -25.70
N VAL A 60 8.62 -27.50 -25.82
CA VAL A 60 9.45 -26.39 -25.33
C VAL A 60 9.23 -25.07 -26.07
N ASP A 61 8.78 -25.10 -27.33
CA ASP A 61 8.48 -23.89 -28.11
C ASP A 61 7.14 -23.28 -27.69
N THR A 62 6.19 -24.11 -27.25
CA THR A 62 4.92 -23.64 -26.66
C THR A 62 5.18 -22.96 -25.32
N ILE A 63 6.00 -23.55 -24.46
CA ILE A 63 6.40 -22.95 -23.17
C ILE A 63 7.19 -21.64 -23.40
N GLY A 64 8.12 -21.64 -24.35
CA GLY A 64 8.87 -20.43 -24.73
C GLY A 64 7.96 -19.32 -25.27
N SER A 65 6.93 -19.65 -26.05
CA SER A 65 5.96 -18.67 -26.54
C SER A 65 5.15 -18.01 -25.43
N VAL A 66 4.80 -18.77 -24.38
CA VAL A 66 4.11 -18.25 -23.18
C VAL A 66 5.04 -17.33 -22.39
N GLN A 67 6.32 -17.67 -22.25
CA GLN A 67 7.31 -16.79 -21.59
C GLN A 67 7.56 -15.50 -22.38
N ILE A 68 7.62 -15.56 -23.71
CA ILE A 68 7.76 -14.37 -24.56
C ILE A 68 6.51 -13.49 -24.48
N ALA A 69 5.31 -14.07 -24.50
CA ALA A 69 4.06 -13.32 -24.31
C ALA A 69 4.02 -12.62 -22.94
N SER A 70 4.39 -13.33 -21.87
CA SER A 70 4.44 -12.79 -20.51
C SER A 70 5.46 -11.65 -20.37
N ASN A 71 6.68 -11.83 -20.89
CA ASN A 71 7.71 -10.79 -20.88
C ASN A 71 7.32 -9.57 -21.71
N LEU A 72 6.70 -9.78 -22.87
CA LEU A 72 6.23 -8.68 -23.71
C LEU A 72 5.11 -7.90 -23.00
N GLN A 73 4.17 -8.60 -22.35
CA GLN A 73 3.12 -7.96 -21.58
C GLN A 73 3.65 -7.20 -20.37
N ALA A 74 4.64 -7.74 -19.66
CA ALA A 74 5.33 -7.08 -18.54
C ALA A 74 6.13 -5.85 -18.97
N HIS A 75 6.74 -5.87 -20.16
CA HIS A 75 7.48 -4.71 -20.68
C HIS A 75 6.53 -3.60 -21.16
N LEU A 76 5.37 -3.95 -21.70
CA LEU A 76 4.35 -3.02 -22.17
C LEU A 76 3.56 -2.37 -21.02
N SER A 77 3.39 -3.06 -19.88
CA SER A 77 2.82 -2.46 -18.66
C SER A 77 3.80 -1.56 -17.90
N GLY A 78 5.10 -1.60 -18.25
CA GLY A 78 6.14 -0.76 -17.64
C GLY A 78 6.20 0.68 -18.16
N THR A 79 5.50 1.04 -19.24
CA THR A 79 5.66 2.35 -19.91
C THR A 79 4.42 3.27 -19.89
N SER A 80 3.28 2.82 -19.34
CA SER A 80 2.09 3.68 -19.20
C SER A 80 1.15 3.14 -18.13
N ALA A 81 1.51 3.30 -16.85
CA ALA A 81 0.58 3.01 -15.75
C ALA A 81 -0.35 4.22 -15.49
N THR A 82 -1.24 4.53 -16.44
CA THR A 82 -2.43 5.38 -16.19
C THR A 82 -3.65 4.54 -15.78
N GLY A 83 -3.49 3.21 -15.67
CA GLY A 83 -4.50 2.29 -15.14
C GLY A 83 -4.34 2.09 -13.64
N VAL A 84 -5.28 2.62 -12.87
CA VAL A 84 -5.46 2.25 -11.44
C VAL A 84 -5.86 0.79 -11.39
N SER A 85 -4.91 -0.11 -11.11
CA SER A 85 -5.26 -1.43 -10.59
C SER A 85 -5.55 -1.25 -9.10
N GLU A 86 -6.83 -1.11 -8.75
CA GLU A 86 -7.25 -1.24 -7.36
C GLU A 86 -6.89 -2.65 -6.90
N SER A 87 -6.06 -2.76 -5.86
CA SER A 87 -5.89 -4.02 -5.17
C SER A 87 -7.18 -4.31 -4.41
N THR A 88 -8.09 -5.06 -5.02
CA THR A 88 -9.16 -5.69 -4.26
C THR A 88 -8.54 -6.85 -3.49
N ALA A 89 -8.58 -6.80 -2.16
CA ALA A 89 -8.25 -7.99 -1.36
C ALA A 89 -9.22 -9.10 -1.78
N SER A 90 -8.69 -10.21 -2.29
CA SER A 90 -9.50 -11.35 -2.71
C SER A 90 -9.61 -12.33 -1.55
N GLY A 91 -10.82 -12.52 -1.04
CA GLY A 91 -11.14 -13.50 0.01
C GLY A 91 -11.09 -12.90 1.43
N GLY A 92 -12.09 -13.25 2.23
CA GLY A 92 -12.19 -12.85 3.64
C GLY A 92 -12.51 -11.37 3.87
N ASP A 93 -12.28 -10.93 5.10
CA ASP A 93 -12.39 -9.52 5.48
C ASP A 93 -11.21 -8.72 4.94
N SER A 94 -11.47 -7.46 4.58
CA SER A 94 -10.39 -6.54 4.23
C SER A 94 -10.73 -5.11 4.61
N VAL A 95 -9.69 -4.33 4.94
CA VAL A 95 -9.80 -2.91 5.25
C VAL A 95 -8.78 -2.14 4.41
N LYS A 96 -9.22 -1.04 3.82
CA LYS A 96 -8.33 -0.11 3.12
C LYS A 96 -7.83 0.93 4.12
N ILE A 97 -6.51 1.07 4.20
CA ILE A 97 -5.85 1.96 5.17
C ILE A 97 -5.90 3.45 4.71
N GLU A 98 -6.38 3.73 3.50
CA GLU A 98 -6.66 5.09 3.00
C GLU A 98 -8.17 5.36 2.89
N ARG A 99 -8.54 6.65 2.89
CA ARG A 99 -9.91 7.13 2.61
C ARG A 99 -9.89 8.23 1.55
N SER A 100 -11.06 8.66 1.08
CA SER A 100 -11.15 9.69 0.03
C SER A 100 -10.53 11.03 0.44
N SER A 101 -10.68 11.42 1.70
CA SER A 101 -10.16 12.67 2.26
C SER A 101 -8.72 12.59 2.77
N ASP A 102 -8.12 11.39 2.78
CA ASP A 102 -6.84 11.12 3.42
C ASP A 102 -6.17 9.94 2.72
N LYS A 103 -5.34 10.29 1.73
CA LYS A 103 -4.65 9.37 0.83
C LYS A 103 -3.27 9.07 1.36
N PHE A 104 -2.79 7.85 1.09
CA PHE A 104 -1.43 7.46 1.43
C PHE A 104 -0.46 8.05 0.39
N ASN A 105 0.25 9.12 0.75
CA ASN A 105 1.22 9.77 -0.13
C ASN A 105 2.65 9.27 0.11
N LEU A 106 3.53 9.50 -0.86
CA LEU A 106 4.96 9.22 -0.70
C LEU A 106 5.51 9.96 0.53
N GLY A 107 6.24 9.26 1.39
CA GLY A 107 6.75 9.76 2.66
C GLY A 107 5.79 9.67 3.84
N ASN A 108 4.51 9.32 3.63
CA ASN A 108 3.59 9.00 4.72
C ASN A 108 3.93 7.64 5.33
N TYR A 109 3.36 7.37 6.51
CA TYR A 109 3.52 6.09 7.19
C TYR A 109 2.20 5.52 7.69
N ALA A 110 2.16 4.19 7.86
CA ALA A 110 0.90 3.49 8.15
C ALA A 110 0.50 3.47 9.64
N GLY A 111 1.47 3.60 10.55
CA GLY A 111 1.25 3.53 12.01
C GLY A 111 1.04 4.90 12.67
N ALA A 112 0.92 4.93 14.00
CA ALA A 112 0.64 6.17 14.74
C ALA A 112 1.71 7.27 14.60
N GLY A 113 1.27 8.53 14.46
CA GLY A 113 2.09 9.76 14.51
C GLY A 113 1.47 10.94 13.73
N THR A 114 2.20 12.06 13.60
CA THR A 114 1.77 13.31 12.95
C THR A 114 1.47 13.29 11.45
N THR A 115 2.03 12.37 10.65
CA THR A 115 1.66 12.11 9.24
C THR A 115 1.20 10.67 9.02
N ALA A 116 0.57 10.08 10.05
CA ALA A 116 -0.09 8.79 9.97
C ALA A 116 -1.32 8.85 9.07
N VAL A 117 -1.62 7.74 8.42
CA VAL A 117 -2.95 7.51 7.85
C VAL A 117 -4.03 7.34 8.92
N TRP A 118 -5.29 7.51 8.51
CA TRP A 118 -6.44 7.59 9.39
C TRP A 118 -6.67 6.40 10.33
N ILE A 119 -6.27 5.18 9.92
CA ILE A 119 -6.50 3.96 10.69
C ILE A 119 -5.17 3.40 11.19
N THR A 120 -4.99 3.43 12.50
CA THR A 120 -3.82 2.86 13.19
C THR A 120 -4.16 1.57 13.93
N ALA A 121 -5.45 1.34 14.22
CA ALA A 121 -5.98 0.15 14.84
C ALA A 121 -7.17 -0.39 14.02
N ILE A 122 -7.14 -1.70 13.76
CA ILE A 122 -8.15 -2.45 13.01
C ILE A 122 -8.79 -3.44 14.00
N ASP A 123 -10.11 -3.56 13.99
CA ASP A 123 -10.86 -4.37 14.95
C ASP A 123 -12.06 -5.05 14.28
N SER A 124 -12.97 -5.62 15.09
CA SER A 124 -14.20 -6.25 14.61
C SER A 124 -15.11 -5.37 13.73
N SER A 125 -15.01 -4.03 13.82
CA SER A 125 -15.79 -3.14 12.95
C SER A 125 -15.24 -3.06 11.53
N HIS A 126 -13.98 -3.45 11.35
CA HIS A 126 -13.26 -3.47 10.08
C HIS A 126 -13.12 -4.89 9.52
N MET A 127 -12.86 -5.87 10.39
CA MET A 127 -12.65 -7.28 10.04
C MET A 127 -13.44 -8.19 10.97
N ALA A 128 -14.76 -8.30 10.74
CA ALA A 128 -15.69 -8.94 11.66
C ALA A 128 -15.51 -10.46 11.82
N ASN A 129 -15.00 -11.16 10.80
CA ASN A 129 -14.73 -12.60 10.82
C ASN A 129 -13.35 -12.92 11.39
N LEU A 130 -12.33 -12.12 11.06
CA LEU A 130 -10.97 -12.33 11.56
C LEU A 130 -10.82 -11.86 13.01
N LEU A 131 -11.28 -10.65 13.32
CA LEU A 131 -11.07 -9.98 14.62
C LEU A 131 -12.36 -9.98 15.43
N THR A 132 -13.02 -11.13 15.50
CA THR A 132 -14.29 -11.29 16.21
C THR A 132 -14.15 -10.85 17.66
N LYS A 133 -15.06 -9.98 18.12
CA LYS A 133 -15.36 -9.87 19.56
C LYS A 133 -16.35 -10.97 19.94
N GLY A 134 -16.33 -11.40 21.18
CA GLY A 134 -17.19 -12.48 21.62
C GLY A 134 -17.17 -12.69 23.12
N THR A 135 -17.65 -13.86 23.49
CA THR A 135 -17.78 -14.29 24.87
C THR A 135 -17.03 -15.60 25.03
N TYR A 136 -16.16 -15.62 26.03
CA TYR A 136 -15.43 -16.77 26.53
C TYR A 136 -16.15 -17.32 27.77
N PHE A 137 -16.12 -18.65 27.90
CA PHE A 137 -16.60 -19.37 29.06
C PHE A 137 -15.44 -20.14 29.67
N ASP A 138 -15.19 -19.90 30.95
CA ASP A 138 -14.23 -20.70 31.70
C ASP A 138 -14.81 -22.09 32.04
N LYS A 139 -14.04 -22.92 32.74
CA LYS A 139 -14.48 -24.26 33.15
C LYS A 139 -15.64 -24.25 34.16
N ASN A 140 -15.77 -23.18 34.94
CA ASN A 140 -16.88 -22.97 35.88
C ASN A 140 -18.14 -22.42 35.20
N ASN A 141 -18.08 -22.21 33.88
CA ASN A 141 -19.13 -21.62 33.06
C ASN A 141 -19.43 -20.15 33.42
N ASP A 142 -18.44 -19.45 33.98
CA ASP A 142 -18.46 -18.00 34.12
C ASP A 142 -18.17 -17.33 32.78
N GLN A 143 -18.80 -16.17 32.59
CA GLN A 143 -18.81 -15.45 31.33
C GLN A 143 -17.81 -14.29 31.32
N PHE A 144 -16.99 -14.21 30.27
CA PHE A 144 -16.01 -13.15 30.06
C PHE A 144 -16.06 -12.66 28.61
N ASP A 145 -16.26 -11.36 28.40
CA ASP A 145 -16.23 -10.80 27.05
C ASP A 145 -14.81 -10.47 26.62
N PHE A 146 -14.52 -10.67 25.34
CA PHE A 146 -13.21 -10.38 24.75
C PHE A 146 -13.32 -9.61 23.44
N THR A 147 -12.24 -8.92 23.10
CA THR A 147 -12.06 -8.21 21.83
C THR A 147 -10.73 -8.58 21.19
N GLN A 148 -10.64 -8.38 19.87
CA GLN A 148 -9.43 -8.58 19.10
C GLN A 148 -9.14 -7.34 18.26
N LYS A 149 -7.87 -6.97 18.15
CA LYS A 149 -7.43 -5.86 17.30
C LYS A 149 -6.06 -6.12 16.68
N LEU A 150 -5.79 -5.40 15.58
CA LEU A 150 -4.49 -5.26 14.96
C LEU A 150 -4.04 -3.81 15.05
N GLU A 151 -2.81 -3.57 15.47
CA GLU A 151 -2.21 -2.23 15.53
C GLU A 151 -1.00 -2.16 14.60
N LEU A 152 -1.03 -1.25 13.64
CA LEU A 152 0.00 -1.17 12.60
C LEU A 152 1.30 -0.53 13.12
N GLY A 153 2.43 -1.07 12.67
CA GLY A 153 3.75 -0.48 12.83
C GLY A 153 3.94 0.79 12.01
N ASN A 154 5.04 1.49 12.26
CA ASN A 154 5.39 2.71 11.53
C ASN A 154 6.33 2.40 10.35
N TRP A 155 5.74 2.08 9.20
CA TRP A 155 6.41 1.80 7.93
C TRP A 155 6.07 2.91 6.91
N THR A 156 7.08 3.38 6.19
CA THR A 156 7.01 4.55 5.30
C THR A 156 6.85 4.12 3.85
N LEU A 157 5.90 4.73 3.14
CA LEU A 157 5.82 4.57 1.68
C LEU A 157 6.96 5.38 1.06
N GLN A 158 7.86 4.71 0.37
CA GLN A 158 9.07 5.33 -0.12
C GLN A 158 9.41 4.88 -1.54
N HIS A 159 10.31 5.64 -2.15
CA HIS A 159 11.00 5.24 -3.36
C HIS A 159 12.33 4.61 -2.98
N PHE A 160 12.57 3.38 -3.41
CA PHE A 160 13.77 2.62 -3.05
C PHE A 160 14.31 1.85 -4.27
N ALA A 161 15.55 1.41 -4.16
CA ALA A 161 16.21 0.51 -5.10
C ALA A 161 17.10 -0.43 -4.28
N ASP A 162 16.79 -1.71 -4.29
CA ASP A 162 17.46 -2.71 -3.46
C ASP A 162 17.96 -3.89 -4.30
N SER A 163 19.11 -4.48 -3.95
CA SER A 163 19.60 -5.68 -4.63
C SER A 163 18.69 -6.88 -4.41
N ASP A 164 18.05 -6.96 -3.25
CA ASP A 164 17.20 -8.08 -2.87
C ASP A 164 15.78 -7.94 -3.45
N TYR A 165 15.50 -6.81 -4.10
CA TYR A 165 14.24 -6.55 -4.79
C TYR A 165 14.44 -5.99 -6.21
N LYS A 166 14.13 -6.82 -7.22
CA LYS A 166 14.21 -6.47 -8.65
C LYS A 166 15.57 -5.87 -9.08
N ASP A 167 16.67 -6.34 -8.48
CA ASP A 167 18.05 -5.96 -8.84
C ASP A 167 18.24 -4.44 -9.02
N LYS A 168 17.86 -3.68 -7.99
CA LYS A 168 17.98 -2.20 -7.92
C LYS A 168 17.12 -1.43 -8.93
N THR A 169 16.08 -2.05 -9.50
CA THR A 169 15.08 -1.31 -10.27
C THR A 169 14.35 -0.32 -9.34
N PRO A 170 14.36 0.99 -9.63
CA PRO A 170 13.67 1.98 -8.81
C PRO A 170 12.19 1.64 -8.65
N THR A 171 11.74 1.53 -7.40
CA THR A 171 10.41 1.03 -7.05
C THR A 171 9.77 1.91 -5.98
N ILE A 172 8.45 2.07 -6.03
CA ILE A 172 7.66 2.67 -4.95
C ILE A 172 6.96 1.56 -4.17
N GLY A 173 7.08 1.62 -2.85
CA GLY A 173 6.43 0.70 -1.93
C GLY A 173 6.99 0.85 -0.53
N PHE A 174 6.83 -0.19 0.26
CA PHE A 174 7.39 -0.27 1.60
C PHE A 174 8.52 -1.26 1.62
N HIS A 175 9.62 -0.86 2.24
CA HIS A 175 10.81 -1.68 2.42
C HIS A 175 11.09 -1.75 3.91
N LEU A 176 10.87 -2.94 4.47
CA LEU A 176 10.95 -3.24 5.88
C LEU A 176 12.26 -3.97 6.11
N LYS A 177 13.20 -3.35 6.84
CA LYS A 177 14.45 -4.00 7.22
C LYS A 177 14.21 -5.12 8.23
N SER A 178 15.13 -6.08 8.32
CA SER A 178 15.17 -7.06 9.42
C SER A 178 14.98 -6.39 10.80
N GLY A 179 14.19 -7.02 11.66
CA GLY A 179 13.76 -6.53 12.97
C GLY A 179 12.70 -5.42 12.93
N LYS A 180 12.20 -5.02 11.75
CA LYS A 180 11.23 -3.93 11.66
C LYS A 180 9.87 -4.38 12.18
N TYR A 181 9.45 -3.76 13.28
CA TYR A 181 8.09 -3.87 13.81
C TYR A 181 7.05 -3.54 12.73
N THR A 182 6.18 -4.51 12.47
CA THR A 182 5.17 -4.48 11.41
C THR A 182 3.78 -4.32 11.98
N MET A 183 3.41 -5.09 13.01
CA MET A 183 2.06 -5.07 13.56
C MET A 183 1.97 -5.80 14.92
N ASN A 184 1.05 -5.40 15.77
CA ASN A 184 0.62 -6.16 16.94
C ASN A 184 -0.76 -6.75 16.69
N TYR A 185 -0.94 -8.03 16.99
CA TYR A 185 -2.26 -8.61 17.25
C TYR A 185 -2.49 -8.65 18.75
N THR A 186 -3.66 -8.21 19.22
CA THR A 186 -4.03 -8.25 20.63
C THR A 186 -5.35 -8.98 20.79
N TYR A 187 -5.38 -9.92 21.73
CA TYR A 187 -6.59 -10.51 22.28
C TYR A 187 -6.76 -10.00 23.70
N ASP A 188 -7.86 -9.30 23.98
CA ASP A 188 -8.05 -8.52 25.21
C ASP A 188 -9.38 -8.85 25.87
N PHE A 189 -9.34 -9.31 27.12
CA PHE A 189 -10.55 -9.51 27.92
C PHE A 189 -11.04 -8.17 28.47
N THR A 190 -12.35 -7.92 28.33
CA THR A 190 -12.98 -6.74 28.93
C THR A 190 -13.22 -6.93 30.43
N LYS A 191 -13.39 -8.19 30.84
CA LYS A 191 -13.39 -8.67 32.21
C LYS A 191 -12.53 -9.92 32.24
N ASP A 192 -11.56 -9.96 33.13
CA ASP A 192 -10.49 -10.96 33.08
C ASP A 192 -10.88 -12.24 33.85
N PRO A 193 -10.77 -13.44 33.24
CA PRO A 193 -10.85 -14.70 33.97
C PRO A 193 -9.63 -14.88 34.88
N ASP A 194 -9.72 -15.79 35.84
CA ASP A 194 -8.56 -16.19 36.63
C ASP A 194 -7.50 -16.84 35.74
N TRP A 195 -6.24 -16.52 36.00
CA TRP A 195 -5.13 -17.24 35.37
C TRP A 195 -4.82 -18.47 36.20
N ASP A 196 -5.58 -19.53 35.98
CA ASP A 196 -5.50 -20.78 36.72
C ASP A 196 -5.80 -21.96 35.78
N ASP A 197 -5.11 -23.10 35.98
CA ASP A 197 -5.32 -24.31 35.19
C ASP A 197 -6.74 -24.86 35.38
N ALA A 198 -7.25 -24.77 36.61
CA ALA A 198 -8.59 -25.17 36.99
C ALA A 198 -9.69 -24.42 36.24
N ASP A 199 -9.43 -23.18 35.81
CA ASP A 199 -10.43 -22.32 35.16
C ASP A 199 -10.24 -22.26 33.63
N LEU A 200 -8.99 -22.23 33.16
CA LEU A 200 -8.69 -22.02 31.75
C LEU A 200 -8.55 -23.31 30.94
N GLU A 201 -8.07 -24.41 31.53
CA GLU A 201 -7.90 -25.65 30.77
C GLU A 201 -9.24 -26.25 30.34
N GLN A 202 -9.20 -26.97 29.22
CA GLN A 202 -10.37 -27.65 28.66
C GLN A 202 -11.45 -26.72 28.09
N THR A 203 -11.14 -25.43 28.00
CA THR A 203 -11.98 -24.39 27.41
C THR A 203 -11.58 -24.14 25.95
N THR A 204 -12.15 -23.12 25.31
CA THR A 204 -11.87 -22.79 23.90
C THR A 204 -11.72 -21.29 23.73
N LEU A 205 -10.61 -20.88 23.12
CA LEU A 205 -10.31 -19.50 22.75
C LEU A 205 -10.51 -19.32 21.25
N LYS A 206 -11.10 -18.19 20.85
CA LYS A 206 -11.27 -17.84 19.44
C LYS A 206 -10.24 -16.81 19.00
N ILE A 207 -9.21 -17.25 18.30
CA ILE A 207 -8.04 -16.42 17.93
C ILE A 207 -8.02 -16.28 16.40
N MET A 208 -8.02 -15.04 15.89
CA MET A 208 -7.96 -14.75 14.44
C MET A 208 -8.99 -15.54 13.61
N GLY A 209 -10.23 -15.65 14.10
CA GLY A 209 -11.32 -16.36 13.43
C GLY A 209 -11.29 -17.89 13.56
N ARG A 210 -10.31 -18.47 14.26
CA ARG A 210 -10.17 -19.92 14.50
C ARG A 210 -10.44 -20.29 15.95
N GLU A 211 -10.91 -21.50 16.18
CA GLU A 211 -11.13 -22.05 17.53
C GLU A 211 -9.92 -22.89 17.97
N TYR A 212 -9.41 -22.56 19.15
CA TYR A 212 -8.27 -23.21 19.77
C TYR A 212 -8.69 -23.78 21.12
N TYR A 213 -8.55 -25.08 21.27
CA TYR A 213 -8.80 -25.77 22.53
C TYR A 213 -7.62 -25.59 23.47
N VAL A 214 -7.87 -25.09 24.69
CA VAL A 214 -6.83 -24.90 25.70
C VAL A 214 -6.52 -26.25 26.34
N LEU A 215 -5.34 -26.78 26.04
CA LEU A 215 -4.90 -28.08 26.54
C LEU A 215 -4.21 -27.97 27.90
N ASP A 216 -3.33 -26.98 28.05
CA ASP A 216 -2.44 -26.83 29.19
C ASP A 216 -2.19 -25.34 29.46
N VAL A 217 -2.27 -24.95 30.73
CA VAL A 217 -1.89 -23.60 31.19
C VAL A 217 -0.83 -23.75 32.28
N THR A 218 0.31 -23.10 32.08
CA THR A 218 1.36 -23.02 33.09
C THR A 218 1.28 -21.68 33.80
N ASP A 219 0.97 -21.69 35.09
CA ASP A 219 1.03 -20.53 35.98
C ASP A 219 2.36 -20.50 36.76
N ASN A 220 3.39 -19.92 36.13
CA ASN A 220 4.69 -19.70 36.75
C ASN A 220 5.32 -18.39 36.25
N ASP A 221 6.58 -18.13 36.60
CA ASP A 221 7.32 -16.91 36.21
C ASP A 221 7.41 -16.67 34.69
N THR A 222 7.16 -17.70 33.87
CA THR A 222 7.05 -17.59 32.40
C THR A 222 5.73 -18.21 31.93
N PRO A 223 4.62 -17.48 32.08
CA PRO A 223 3.27 -17.93 31.75
C PRO A 223 3.20 -18.55 30.35
N LYS A 224 2.49 -19.67 30.23
CA LYS A 224 2.39 -20.42 28.96
C LYS A 224 1.01 -21.01 28.76
N ILE A 225 0.51 -20.98 27.53
CA ILE A 225 -0.70 -21.68 27.09
C ILE A 225 -0.35 -22.59 25.91
N THR A 226 -0.69 -23.87 26.01
CA THR A 226 -0.66 -24.81 24.89
C THR A 226 -2.06 -25.03 24.36
N LEU A 227 -2.25 -24.83 23.07
CA LEU A 227 -3.55 -24.95 22.41
C LEU A 227 -3.52 -25.94 21.24
N LEU A 228 -4.66 -26.55 20.96
CA LEU A 228 -4.90 -27.41 19.81
C LEU A 228 -5.89 -26.74 18.85
N ASP A 229 -5.51 -26.55 17.58
CA ASP A 229 -6.39 -25.97 16.56
C ASP A 229 -7.49 -26.98 16.20
N SER A 230 -8.75 -26.51 16.25
CA SER A 230 -9.95 -27.26 15.82
C SER A 230 -10.09 -28.63 16.49
N ALA A 231 -9.85 -28.70 17.80
CA ALA A 231 -9.74 -29.99 18.47
C ALA A 231 -11.07 -30.74 18.63
N VAL A 232 -11.07 -32.05 18.36
CA VAL A 232 -12.17 -32.97 18.72
C VAL A 232 -11.80 -33.72 20.01
N LYS A 233 -12.76 -33.84 20.92
CA LYS A 233 -12.58 -34.48 22.23
C LYS A 233 -13.14 -35.90 22.20
N GLY A 234 -12.53 -36.81 22.96
CA GLY A 234 -13.03 -38.18 23.10
C GLY A 234 -12.68 -38.79 24.45
N THR A 235 -13.48 -39.77 24.85
CA THR A 235 -13.24 -40.61 26.03
C THR A 235 -13.26 -42.06 25.58
N VAL A 236 -12.21 -42.81 25.90
CA VAL A 236 -12.11 -44.23 25.53
C VAL A 236 -11.84 -45.06 26.78
N ALA A 237 -12.52 -46.20 26.90
CA ALA A 237 -12.32 -47.16 27.98
C ALA A 237 -11.35 -48.28 27.56
N GLU A 238 -10.65 -48.89 28.53
CA GLU A 238 -9.79 -50.03 28.27
C GLU A 238 -10.57 -51.18 27.60
N GLY A 239 -10.06 -51.68 26.48
CA GLY A 239 -10.70 -52.73 25.68
C GLY A 239 -11.69 -52.23 24.62
N GLU A 240 -11.98 -50.93 24.59
CA GLU A 240 -12.82 -50.31 23.57
C GLU A 240 -12.00 -49.61 22.47
N THR A 241 -12.65 -49.35 21.34
CA THR A 241 -12.15 -48.48 20.28
C THR A 241 -13.27 -47.53 19.89
N ILE A 242 -12.97 -46.24 19.88
CA ILE A 242 -13.89 -45.20 19.44
C ILE A 242 -13.42 -44.62 18.10
N THR A 243 -14.35 -44.08 17.33
CA THR A 243 -14.04 -43.36 16.09
C THR A 243 -14.42 -41.89 16.25
N LEU A 244 -13.45 -41.00 16.08
CA LEU A 244 -13.67 -39.56 16.02
C LEU A 244 -13.49 -39.06 14.59
N GLU A 245 -14.12 -37.95 14.25
CA GLU A 245 -13.92 -37.26 12.98
C GLU A 245 -13.29 -35.90 13.24
N LEU A 246 -12.18 -35.63 12.56
CA LEU A 246 -11.46 -34.36 12.58
C LEU A 246 -11.18 -33.95 11.13
N ASP A 247 -11.70 -32.80 10.72
CA ASP A 247 -11.57 -32.25 9.36
C ASP A 247 -11.95 -33.25 8.24
N GLY A 248 -13.07 -33.96 8.44
CA GLY A 248 -13.56 -34.97 7.49
C GLY A 248 -12.78 -36.29 7.47
N LYS A 249 -11.72 -36.42 8.28
CA LYS A 249 -10.94 -37.65 8.42
C LYS A 249 -11.32 -38.38 9.71
N LYS A 250 -11.44 -39.71 9.61
CA LYS A 250 -11.76 -40.58 10.74
C LYS A 250 -10.50 -41.06 11.46
N TYR A 251 -10.58 -41.08 12.79
CA TYR A 251 -9.53 -41.52 13.70
C TYR A 251 -10.09 -42.59 14.62
N GLU A 252 -9.58 -43.81 14.51
CA GLU A 252 -9.85 -44.89 15.45
C GLU A 252 -8.88 -44.80 16.63
N VAL A 253 -9.41 -44.64 17.84
CA VAL A 253 -8.63 -44.46 19.06
C VAL A 253 -8.95 -45.56 20.06
N SER A 254 -7.91 -46.20 20.60
CA SER A 254 -8.00 -47.21 21.67
C SER A 254 -6.88 -47.04 22.68
N ILE A 255 -7.04 -47.62 23.87
CA ILE A 255 -6.00 -47.60 24.90
C ILE A 255 -5.05 -48.78 24.68
N LYS A 256 -3.75 -48.48 24.57
CA LYS A 256 -2.69 -49.49 24.63
C LYS A 256 -2.34 -49.85 26.07
N TYR A 257 -2.31 -48.84 26.93
CA TYR A 257 -1.87 -48.96 28.32
C TYR A 257 -2.39 -47.78 29.14
N VAL A 258 -2.83 -48.05 30.36
CA VAL A 258 -3.01 -47.05 31.43
C VAL A 258 -2.26 -47.53 32.66
N GLY A 259 -1.41 -46.66 33.21
CA GLY A 259 -0.61 -46.91 34.40
C GLY A 259 -1.21 -46.28 35.66
N SER A 260 -0.75 -46.76 36.82
CA SER A 260 -1.15 -46.24 38.14
C SER A 260 -0.47 -44.91 38.51
N ALA A 261 0.50 -44.45 37.73
CA ALA A 261 1.19 -43.17 37.91
C ALA A 261 0.81 -42.25 36.73
N PRO A 262 -0.36 -41.58 36.82
CA PRO A 262 -1.25 -41.16 35.71
C PRO A 262 -0.54 -41.03 34.37
N GLU A 263 -0.42 -42.18 33.70
CA GLU A 263 0.28 -42.30 32.43
C GLU A 263 -0.54 -43.19 31.50
N THR A 264 -0.51 -42.87 30.22
CA THR A 264 -1.24 -43.62 29.21
C THR A 264 -0.49 -43.68 27.89
N ARG A 265 -0.82 -44.69 27.10
CA ARG A 265 -0.44 -44.79 25.69
C ARG A 265 -1.70 -45.10 24.91
N LEU A 266 -2.00 -44.29 23.91
CA LEU A 266 -3.11 -44.51 23.00
C LEU A 266 -2.61 -45.18 21.71
N ILE A 267 -3.49 -45.89 21.02
CA ILE A 267 -3.34 -46.29 19.63
C ILE A 267 -4.31 -45.44 18.82
N VAL A 268 -3.80 -44.63 17.90
CA VAL A 268 -4.58 -43.79 17.00
C VAL A 268 -4.30 -44.21 15.57
N ASN A 269 -5.31 -44.72 14.85
CA ASN A 269 -5.17 -45.27 13.49
C ASN A 269 -4.03 -46.30 13.36
N GLY A 270 -3.83 -47.12 14.39
CA GLY A 270 -2.76 -48.13 14.44
C GLY A 270 -1.38 -47.60 14.89
N GLU A 271 -1.20 -46.29 15.02
CA GLU A 271 0.01 -45.66 15.54
C GLU A 271 -0.06 -45.56 17.07
N ALA A 272 0.96 -46.03 17.79
CA ALA A 272 0.99 -45.96 19.25
C ALA A 272 1.74 -44.71 19.73
N THR A 273 1.14 -43.95 20.64
CA THR A 273 1.78 -42.77 21.23
C THR A 273 3.00 -43.13 22.11
N ASN A 274 3.81 -42.13 22.44
CA ASN A 274 4.73 -42.22 23.57
C ASN A 274 3.95 -42.34 24.90
N ASN A 275 4.68 -42.44 26.01
CA ASN A 275 4.06 -42.38 27.33
C ASN A 275 3.59 -40.93 27.57
N MET A 276 2.28 -40.74 27.68
CA MET A 276 1.63 -39.46 27.86
C MET A 276 1.06 -39.35 29.27
N GLN A 277 0.97 -38.13 29.81
CA GLN A 277 0.45 -37.86 31.15
C GLN A 277 -0.62 -36.75 31.06
N GLU A 278 -1.46 -36.65 32.08
CA GLU A 278 -2.33 -35.48 32.28
C GLU A 278 -1.49 -34.19 32.36
N THR A 279 -2.06 -33.08 31.89
CA THR A 279 -1.65 -31.70 32.24
C THR A 279 -0.14 -31.42 32.16
N THR A 280 0.54 -32.09 31.24
CA THR A 280 1.89 -31.75 30.85
C THR A 280 1.81 -31.38 29.39
N SER A 281 2.62 -30.41 28.95
CA SER A 281 2.81 -30.02 27.55
C SER A 281 3.24 -31.16 26.59
N ASN A 282 3.14 -32.42 27.02
CA ASN A 282 3.40 -33.66 26.31
C ASN A 282 2.25 -34.00 25.34
N THR A 283 2.16 -33.21 24.28
CA THR A 283 1.41 -33.58 23.08
C THR A 283 2.18 -34.62 22.27
N TYR A 284 1.48 -35.52 21.59
CA TYR A 284 2.10 -36.44 20.63
C TYR A 284 1.67 -36.09 19.20
N LYS A 285 2.63 -35.80 18.32
CA LYS A 285 2.40 -35.57 16.89
C LYS A 285 2.40 -36.90 16.15
N LEU A 286 1.25 -37.27 15.57
CA LEU A 286 1.10 -38.44 14.72
C LEU A 286 1.85 -38.25 13.39
N SER A 287 2.09 -39.36 12.69
CA SER A 287 2.74 -39.35 11.36
C SER A 287 2.01 -38.52 10.29
N ASP A 288 0.72 -38.26 10.47
CA ASP A 288 -0.09 -37.42 9.58
C ASP A 288 -0.12 -35.93 9.98
N GLY A 289 0.60 -35.55 11.04
CA GLY A 289 0.68 -34.19 11.56
C GLY A 289 -0.38 -33.83 12.61
N THR A 290 -1.33 -34.71 12.89
CA THR A 290 -2.35 -34.51 13.94
C THR A 290 -1.70 -34.57 15.32
N TYR A 291 -2.17 -33.74 16.24
CA TYR A 291 -1.71 -33.71 17.62
C TYR A 291 -2.69 -34.40 18.56
N VAL A 292 -2.18 -35.28 19.42
CA VAL A 292 -2.90 -35.90 20.52
C VAL A 292 -2.51 -35.20 21.82
N GLY A 293 -3.48 -34.78 22.62
CA GLY A 293 -3.29 -34.29 23.99
C GLY A 293 -4.14 -35.07 24.98
N ILE A 294 -3.59 -35.38 26.16
CA ILE A 294 -4.35 -36.05 27.23
C ILE A 294 -4.99 -35.01 28.13
N LYS A 295 -6.26 -35.22 28.43
CA LYS A 295 -7.05 -34.35 29.29
C LYS A 295 -7.15 -34.92 30.71
N ASP A 296 -7.48 -36.20 30.83
CA ASP A 296 -7.72 -36.87 32.11
C ASP A 296 -7.47 -38.38 31.97
N ILE A 297 -6.89 -39.00 32.99
CA ILE A 297 -6.61 -40.44 33.08
C ILE A 297 -7.31 -40.98 34.32
N MET A 298 -8.51 -41.52 34.10
CA MET A 298 -9.28 -42.19 35.14
C MET A 298 -8.78 -43.63 35.34
N TYR A 299 -7.67 -43.78 36.05
CA TYR A 299 -7.13 -45.09 36.42
C TYR A 299 -8.01 -45.77 37.48
N VAL A 300 -8.32 -47.04 37.24
CA VAL A 300 -8.93 -47.90 38.24
C VAL A 300 -8.04 -49.12 38.45
N ALA A 301 -7.85 -49.54 39.70
CA ALA A 301 -7.13 -50.78 39.98
C ALA A 301 -7.80 -51.94 39.23
N LYS A 302 -6.99 -52.84 38.67
CA LYS A 302 -7.44 -53.84 37.68
C LYS A 302 -8.51 -54.81 38.20
N ASP A 303 -8.72 -54.86 39.52
CA ASP A 303 -9.68 -55.72 40.18
C ASP A 303 -11.02 -55.01 40.47
N THR A 304 -11.12 -53.69 40.21
CA THR A 304 -12.23 -52.85 40.70
C THR A 304 -12.98 -52.07 39.62
N GLY A 305 -12.54 -52.08 38.35
CA GLY A 305 -13.22 -51.38 37.26
C GLY A 305 -12.41 -51.34 35.95
N ILE A 306 -12.86 -50.52 35.01
CA ILE A 306 -12.24 -50.31 33.69
C ILE A 306 -11.66 -48.90 33.66
N SER A 307 -10.38 -48.75 33.36
CA SER A 307 -9.79 -47.41 33.26
C SER A 307 -10.28 -46.69 32.00
N GLN A 308 -10.31 -45.36 32.07
CA GLN A 308 -10.71 -44.51 30.95
C GLN A 308 -9.70 -43.39 30.74
N VAL A 309 -9.61 -42.92 29.50
CA VAL A 309 -8.76 -41.78 29.13
C VAL A 309 -9.59 -40.79 28.35
N GLU A 310 -9.59 -39.54 28.81
CA GLU A 310 -10.08 -38.40 28.05
C GLU A 310 -8.93 -37.74 27.30
N PHE A 311 -9.14 -37.42 26.03
CA PHE A 311 -8.12 -36.87 25.16
C PHE A 311 -8.72 -35.90 24.13
N ALA A 312 -7.85 -35.16 23.46
CA ALA A 312 -8.20 -34.28 22.35
C ALA A 312 -7.28 -34.56 21.15
N LEU A 313 -7.85 -34.48 19.93
CA LEU A 313 -7.13 -34.51 18.66
C LEU A 313 -7.23 -33.14 18.00
N GLY A 314 -6.09 -32.49 17.74
CA GLY A 314 -6.02 -31.20 17.05
C GLY A 314 -5.30 -31.32 15.70
N LYS A 315 -5.71 -30.52 14.71
CA LYS A 315 -5.02 -30.50 13.39
C LYS A 315 -3.68 -29.75 13.42
N GLY A 316 -3.45 -29.01 14.51
CA GLY A 316 -2.23 -28.27 14.76
C GLY A 316 -2.10 -27.92 16.23
N LYS A 317 -0.91 -27.50 16.62
CA LYS A 317 -0.56 -27.11 17.99
C LYS A 317 -0.02 -25.69 17.98
N LEU A 318 -0.52 -24.86 18.87
CA LEU A 318 -0.04 -23.50 19.10
C LEU A 318 0.47 -23.40 20.54
N VAL A 319 1.68 -22.87 20.73
CA VAL A 319 2.23 -22.56 22.05
C VAL A 319 2.46 -21.06 22.13
N LEU A 320 1.87 -20.44 23.15
CA LEU A 320 2.06 -19.03 23.48
C LEU A 320 2.74 -18.99 24.85
N GLN A 321 4.00 -18.56 24.89
CA GLN A 321 4.75 -18.41 26.13
C GLN A 321 5.24 -16.97 26.25
N ASP A 322 5.09 -16.39 27.44
CA ASP A 322 5.44 -15.01 27.70
C ASP A 322 6.90 -14.70 27.36
N VAL A 323 7.11 -13.59 26.63
CA VAL A 323 8.41 -13.08 26.14
C VAL A 323 9.16 -14.09 25.24
N GLN A 324 8.48 -15.10 24.72
CA GLN A 324 9.05 -16.08 23.78
C GLN A 324 8.45 -15.92 22.38
N ASN A 325 9.12 -16.54 21.41
CA ASN A 325 8.56 -16.67 20.07
C ASN A 325 7.34 -17.60 20.07
N VAL A 326 6.39 -17.34 19.16
CA VAL A 326 5.28 -18.27 18.90
C VAL A 326 5.84 -19.60 18.41
N GLU A 327 5.37 -20.71 18.97
CA GLU A 327 5.59 -22.03 18.37
C GLU A 327 4.31 -22.53 17.73
N LEU A 328 4.41 -22.91 16.46
CA LEU A 328 3.31 -23.50 15.71
C LEU A 328 3.75 -24.85 15.16
N ASN A 329 3.02 -25.91 15.50
CA ASN A 329 3.30 -27.28 15.08
C ASN A 329 4.72 -27.77 15.41
N ASP A 330 5.21 -27.40 16.59
CA ASP A 330 6.56 -27.64 17.12
C ASP A 330 7.69 -26.92 16.35
N GLU A 331 7.35 -25.89 15.56
CA GLU A 331 8.30 -25.00 14.90
C GLU A 331 8.23 -23.59 15.49
N THR A 332 9.37 -23.01 15.81
CA THR A 332 9.48 -21.62 16.30
C THR A 332 9.35 -20.64 15.15
N ILE A 333 8.41 -19.70 15.25
CA ILE A 333 8.21 -18.61 14.29
C ILE A 333 9.00 -17.38 14.74
N GLN A 334 10.17 -17.15 14.12
CA GLN A 334 11.13 -16.11 14.56
C GLN A 334 10.54 -14.69 14.51
N ASP A 335 9.65 -14.41 13.56
CA ASP A 335 9.03 -13.11 13.37
C ASP A 335 8.01 -12.70 14.45
N LEU A 336 7.52 -13.67 15.24
CA LEU A 336 6.39 -13.49 16.14
C LEU A 336 6.79 -13.70 17.59
N THR A 337 6.70 -12.66 18.41
CA THR A 337 6.94 -12.71 19.87
C THR A 337 5.64 -12.53 20.63
N VAL A 338 5.48 -13.25 21.74
CA VAL A 338 4.30 -13.20 22.59
C VAL A 338 4.58 -12.41 23.86
N ASP A 339 3.67 -11.53 24.24
CA ASP A 339 3.60 -10.96 25.58
C ASP A 339 2.27 -11.37 26.22
N ILE A 340 2.30 -12.03 27.37
CA ILE A 340 1.13 -12.41 28.15
C ILE A 340 1.04 -11.50 29.36
N VAL A 341 -0.11 -10.86 29.54
CA VAL A 341 -0.40 -10.07 30.74
C VAL A 341 -1.32 -10.88 31.63
N ASN A 342 -0.72 -11.60 32.56
CA ASN A 342 -1.40 -12.34 33.60
C ASN A 342 -0.77 -12.02 34.95
N THR A 343 -1.52 -11.36 35.82
CA THR A 343 -1.11 -11.21 37.23
C THR A 343 -1.74 -12.36 38.00
N THR A 344 -2.90 -12.14 38.60
CA THR A 344 -3.77 -13.23 39.09
C THR A 344 -4.92 -13.52 38.11
N LYS A 345 -5.02 -12.71 37.05
CA LYS A 345 -6.10 -12.72 36.07
C LYS A 345 -5.52 -12.72 34.67
N PHE A 346 -6.12 -13.43 33.74
CA PHE A 346 -5.76 -13.40 32.33
C PHE A 346 -6.33 -12.14 31.67
N ASN A 347 -5.52 -11.08 31.57
CA ASN A 347 -5.97 -9.82 30.99
C ASN A 347 -5.96 -9.89 29.46
N LYS A 348 -4.79 -10.18 28.89
CA LYS A 348 -4.60 -10.20 27.44
C LYS A 348 -3.35 -10.96 27.04
N PHE A 349 -3.25 -11.26 25.75
CA PHE A 349 -1.97 -11.56 25.13
C PHE A 349 -1.79 -10.73 23.85
N VAL A 350 -0.54 -10.40 23.55
CA VAL A 350 -0.14 -9.67 22.35
C VAL A 350 0.82 -10.56 21.56
N ILE A 351 0.57 -10.69 20.26
CA ILE A 351 1.53 -11.27 19.32
C ILE A 351 2.12 -10.11 18.52
N THR A 352 3.38 -9.81 18.80
CA THR A 352 4.17 -8.79 18.11
C THR A 352 4.80 -9.39 16.87
N TRP A 353 4.49 -8.82 15.70
CA TRP A 353 5.12 -9.19 14.43
C TRP A 353 6.20 -8.18 14.04
N ALA A 354 7.44 -8.65 13.99
CA ALA A 354 8.57 -7.96 13.37
C ALA A 354 9.17 -8.87 12.30
N VAL A 355 9.51 -8.34 11.13
CA VAL A 355 10.08 -9.17 10.07
C VAL A 355 11.50 -9.62 10.46
N ASP A 356 11.77 -10.92 10.42
CA ASP A 356 13.07 -11.51 10.74
C ASP A 356 14.08 -11.18 9.63
N ASP A 357 13.65 -11.32 8.38
CA ASP A 357 14.37 -10.89 7.19
C ASP A 357 13.78 -9.62 6.57
N GLU A 358 14.52 -9.05 5.63
CA GLU A 358 14.05 -7.91 4.85
C GLU A 358 12.80 -8.27 4.01
N ALA A 359 11.82 -7.37 4.00
CA ALA A 359 10.56 -7.57 3.31
C ALA A 359 10.11 -6.36 2.47
N PHE A 360 9.40 -6.65 1.37
CA PHE A 360 8.97 -5.64 0.40
C PHE A 360 7.47 -5.74 0.14
N ILE A 361 6.75 -4.64 0.35
CA ILE A 361 5.32 -4.54 0.03
C ILE A 361 5.17 -3.53 -1.12
N THR A 362 4.70 -4.00 -2.26
CA THR A 362 4.58 -3.23 -3.51
C THR A 362 3.30 -3.63 -4.25
N SER A 363 3.04 -3.03 -5.40
CA SER A 363 1.92 -3.47 -6.26
C SER A 363 2.03 -4.93 -6.74
N ASN A 364 3.22 -5.53 -6.66
CA ASN A 364 3.49 -6.90 -7.11
C ASN A 364 3.92 -7.83 -5.97
N SER A 365 4.03 -7.34 -4.74
CA SER A 365 4.49 -8.12 -3.60
C SER A 365 3.68 -7.76 -2.36
N SER A 366 3.32 -8.77 -1.60
CA SER A 366 2.55 -8.66 -0.36
C SER A 366 3.31 -9.33 0.76
N LEU A 367 3.01 -8.92 1.99
CA LEU A 367 3.56 -9.52 3.19
C LEU A 367 2.45 -10.28 3.91
N THR A 368 2.68 -11.56 4.21
CA THR A 368 1.75 -12.42 4.95
C THR A 368 2.35 -12.74 6.31
N MET A 369 1.53 -12.72 7.36
CA MET A 369 1.97 -13.08 8.72
C MET A 369 2.42 -14.55 8.73
N PRO A 370 3.69 -14.83 9.08
CA PRO A 370 4.23 -16.18 9.05
C PRO A 370 3.55 -17.07 10.10
N GLY A 371 3.52 -18.37 9.84
CA GLY A 371 2.88 -19.38 10.68
C GLY A 371 1.36 -19.40 10.56
N PHE A 372 0.68 -18.31 10.91
CA PHE A 372 -0.79 -18.26 10.89
C PHE A 372 -1.39 -18.16 9.48
N ASP A 373 -0.71 -17.44 8.57
CA ASP A 373 -1.16 -17.15 7.20
C ASP A 373 -2.54 -16.47 7.08
N THR A 374 -3.05 -15.91 8.18
CA THR A 374 -4.39 -15.31 8.26
C THR A 374 -4.40 -13.82 7.97
N VAL A 375 -3.29 -13.11 8.26
CA VAL A 375 -3.17 -11.67 8.04
C VAL A 375 -2.26 -11.39 6.86
N LYS A 376 -2.73 -10.59 5.91
CA LYS A 376 -1.98 -10.20 4.72
C LYS A 376 -2.03 -8.70 4.50
N ILE A 377 -0.85 -8.11 4.29
CA ILE A 377 -0.67 -6.71 3.93
C ILE A 377 -0.32 -6.62 2.45
N SER A 378 -1.06 -5.79 1.71
CA SER A 378 -0.84 -5.59 0.28
C SER A 378 -1.04 -4.12 -0.09
N MET A 379 -0.45 -3.72 -1.22
CA MET A 379 -0.55 -2.38 -1.76
C MET A 379 -1.05 -2.47 -3.21
N GLY A 380 -1.92 -1.52 -3.59
CA GLY A 380 -2.26 -1.31 -5.00
C GLY A 380 -1.18 -0.55 -5.75
N SER A 381 -1.46 -0.18 -7.00
CA SER A 381 -0.56 0.72 -7.74
C SER A 381 -0.50 2.10 -7.11
N PHE A 382 0.69 2.72 -7.14
CA PHE A 382 0.85 4.12 -6.75
C PHE A 382 0.28 5.02 -7.83
N ASN A 383 -0.58 5.97 -7.47
CA ASN A 383 -1.10 6.97 -8.39
C ASN A 383 -0.03 8.03 -8.64
N MET A 384 0.56 8.01 -9.84
CA MET A 384 1.43 9.09 -10.31
C MET A 384 0.60 10.07 -11.15
N PRO A 385 0.74 11.39 -10.92
CA PRO A 385 0.16 12.37 -11.84
C PRO A 385 0.75 12.21 -13.24
N ALA A 386 0.10 12.81 -14.24
CA ALA A 386 0.59 12.74 -15.60
C ALA A 386 2.02 13.30 -15.68
N ALA A 387 2.89 12.65 -16.46
CA ALA A 387 4.22 13.18 -16.68
C ALA A 387 4.12 14.53 -17.40
N GLU A 388 4.84 15.53 -16.89
CA GLU A 388 4.94 16.84 -17.51
C GLU A 388 6.38 17.10 -17.98
N GLU A 389 6.50 17.71 -19.16
CA GLU A 389 7.79 18.13 -19.69
C GLU A 389 7.93 19.65 -19.56
N ILE A 390 8.89 20.09 -18.75
CA ILE A 390 9.29 21.49 -18.64
C ILE A 390 10.54 21.66 -19.51
N LYS A 391 10.49 22.54 -20.52
CA LYS A 391 11.64 22.79 -21.41
C LYS A 391 12.31 24.10 -21.07
N LEU A 392 13.63 24.06 -20.95
CA LEU A 392 14.51 25.21 -20.95
C LEU A 392 15.26 25.24 -22.27
N GLU A 393 15.09 26.30 -23.04
CA GLU A 393 15.73 26.43 -24.35
C GLU A 393 16.05 27.89 -24.69
N PRO A 394 17.03 28.14 -25.57
CA PRO A 394 17.21 29.46 -26.17
C PRO A 394 15.96 29.87 -26.96
N ASP A 395 15.60 31.14 -26.91
CA ASP A 395 14.44 31.66 -27.67
C ASP A 395 14.76 31.96 -29.15
N GLY A 396 16.01 31.73 -29.56
CA GLY A 396 16.55 32.08 -30.88
C GLY A 396 17.31 33.41 -30.93
N SER A 397 17.42 34.10 -29.79
CA SER A 397 18.18 35.33 -29.60
C SER A 397 19.08 35.25 -28.35
N ASP A 398 19.35 36.38 -27.70
CA ASP A 398 20.17 36.46 -26.49
C ASP A 398 19.39 36.12 -25.19
N ALA A 399 18.31 35.34 -25.28
CA ALA A 399 17.46 34.99 -24.14
C ALA A 399 17.13 33.50 -24.04
N PHE A 400 16.82 33.08 -22.81
CA PHE A 400 16.28 31.76 -22.51
C PHE A 400 14.79 31.85 -22.22
N GLN A 401 14.06 30.85 -22.71
CA GLN A 401 12.65 30.66 -22.44
C GLN A 401 12.39 29.35 -21.72
N LEU A 402 11.42 29.41 -20.82
CA LEU A 402 10.87 28.28 -20.09
C LEU A 402 9.50 27.95 -20.70
N LYS A 403 9.31 26.73 -21.17
CA LYS A 403 8.00 26.21 -21.59
C LYS A 403 7.42 25.36 -20.47
N VAL A 404 6.34 25.84 -19.87
CA VAL A 404 5.72 25.26 -18.69
C VAL A 404 4.27 24.88 -19.01
N PRO A 405 3.88 23.60 -18.90
CA PRO A 405 2.45 23.24 -18.92
C PRO A 405 1.78 23.82 -17.68
N ILE A 406 0.80 24.71 -17.87
CA ILE A 406 -0.07 25.27 -16.85
C ILE A 406 -1.53 24.96 -17.19
N LYS A 407 -2.48 25.29 -16.30
CA LYS A 407 -3.91 24.99 -16.50
C LYS A 407 -4.46 25.46 -17.85
N ASP A 408 -3.95 26.60 -18.34
CA ASP A 408 -4.42 27.24 -19.57
C ASP A 408 -3.71 26.78 -20.85
N GLY A 409 -2.78 25.82 -20.75
CA GLY A 409 -1.94 25.35 -21.85
C GLY A 409 -0.45 25.52 -21.54
N THR A 410 0.39 25.53 -22.57
CA THR A 410 1.84 25.74 -22.36
C THR A 410 2.18 27.22 -22.33
N ALA A 411 2.57 27.73 -21.16
CA ALA A 411 3.15 29.05 -21.02
C ALA A 411 4.60 29.05 -21.53
N THR A 412 4.93 30.02 -22.39
CA THR A 412 6.32 30.28 -22.80
C THR A 412 6.78 31.57 -22.12
N VAL A 413 7.76 31.46 -21.22
CA VAL A 413 8.22 32.56 -20.37
C VAL A 413 9.69 32.82 -20.65
N ASN A 414 9.99 33.96 -21.27
CA ASN A 414 11.34 34.52 -21.32
C ASN A 414 11.68 35.03 -19.91
N PHE A 415 12.67 34.42 -19.28
CA PHE A 415 12.95 34.67 -17.86
C PHE A 415 14.36 35.24 -17.62
N LEU A 416 15.30 35.03 -18.54
CA LEU A 416 16.64 35.61 -18.49
C LEU A 416 17.11 35.96 -19.89
N TYR A 417 17.68 37.16 -20.04
CA TYR A 417 18.40 37.57 -21.23
C TYR A 417 19.82 38.03 -20.87
N GLY A 418 20.71 37.98 -21.84
CA GLY A 418 22.13 38.20 -21.64
C GLY A 418 22.83 38.75 -22.85
N ASN A 419 24.13 38.49 -22.86
CA ASN A 419 24.99 38.59 -24.02
C ASN A 419 25.84 37.31 -24.08
N THR A 420 26.87 37.29 -24.92
CA THR A 420 27.77 36.15 -25.09
C THR A 420 28.57 35.74 -23.84
N THR A 421 28.59 36.55 -22.77
CA THR A 421 29.45 36.35 -21.60
C THR A 421 28.70 36.25 -20.27
N HIS A 422 27.53 36.89 -20.13
CA HIS A 422 26.75 36.86 -18.89
C HIS A 422 25.28 37.25 -19.14
N PHE A 423 24.42 36.91 -18.18
CA PHE A 423 23.04 37.40 -18.12
C PHE A 423 23.02 38.88 -17.68
N THR A 424 22.24 39.69 -18.36
CA THR A 424 22.16 41.14 -18.19
C THR A 424 20.82 41.61 -17.68
N GLY A 425 19.78 40.75 -17.69
CA GLY A 425 18.50 41.07 -17.10
C GLY A 425 17.48 39.93 -17.15
N ILE A 426 16.29 40.23 -16.63
CA ILE A 426 15.12 39.34 -16.56
C ILE A 426 14.15 39.70 -17.68
N GLY A 427 13.64 38.68 -18.39
CA GLY A 427 12.77 38.86 -19.54
C GLY A 427 13.41 38.42 -20.85
N LYS A 428 13.06 39.09 -21.95
CA LYS A 428 13.52 38.74 -23.30
C LYS A 428 14.69 39.59 -23.78
N GLU A 429 14.68 40.88 -23.51
CA GLU A 429 15.73 41.81 -23.91
C GLU A 429 15.61 43.13 -23.13
N SER A 430 16.53 44.06 -23.36
CA SER A 430 16.47 45.38 -22.75
C SER A 430 15.18 46.11 -23.16
N GLY A 431 14.39 46.53 -22.16
CA GLY A 431 13.07 47.14 -22.41
C GLY A 431 12.02 46.13 -22.85
N SER A 432 12.17 44.85 -22.54
CA SER A 432 11.15 43.81 -22.67
C SER A 432 11.27 42.84 -21.50
N ALA A 433 10.94 43.36 -20.31
CA ALA A 433 11.08 42.65 -19.06
C ALA A 433 9.92 41.68 -18.82
N LEU A 434 10.21 40.54 -18.19
CA LEU A 434 9.23 39.80 -17.42
C LEU A 434 9.03 40.61 -16.13
N ALA A 435 7.82 41.12 -15.90
CA ALA A 435 7.55 41.97 -14.75
C ALA A 435 7.58 41.13 -13.47
N MET A 436 8.50 41.50 -12.57
CA MET A 436 8.78 40.84 -11.31
C MET A 436 9.04 41.89 -10.24
N GLU A 437 8.74 41.56 -8.99
CA GLU A 437 9.02 42.40 -7.83
C GLU A 437 9.69 41.58 -6.74
N ASN A 438 10.34 42.25 -5.77
CA ASN A 438 10.99 41.57 -4.65
C ASN A 438 9.99 40.98 -3.62
N THR A 439 8.71 41.30 -3.72
CA THR A 439 7.65 40.73 -2.90
C THR A 439 6.86 39.67 -3.67
N SER A 440 6.24 38.71 -2.98
CA SER A 440 5.43 37.68 -3.64
C SER A 440 4.05 38.19 -4.06
N SER A 441 3.45 39.13 -3.33
CA SER A 441 2.03 39.48 -3.48
C SER A 441 1.78 40.87 -4.03
N HIS A 442 2.81 41.62 -4.41
CA HIS A 442 2.69 42.96 -5.01
C HIS A 442 3.56 43.06 -6.25
N LEU A 443 3.00 43.63 -7.32
CA LEU A 443 3.65 43.82 -8.62
C LEU A 443 3.35 45.22 -9.17
N VAL A 444 4.36 45.92 -9.67
CA VAL A 444 4.19 47.07 -10.58
C VAL A 444 4.38 46.58 -12.01
N PHE A 445 3.34 46.66 -12.83
CA PHE A 445 3.41 46.33 -14.25
C PHE A 445 3.54 47.61 -15.10
N ASN A 446 4.70 47.84 -15.70
CA ASN A 446 5.07 49.06 -16.41
C ASN A 446 4.92 48.91 -17.93
N THR A 447 3.69 49.11 -18.40
CA THR A 447 3.39 49.17 -19.85
C THR A 447 4.15 50.27 -20.60
N GLY A 448 4.60 51.34 -19.93
CA GLY A 448 5.38 52.42 -20.53
C GLY A 448 6.85 52.05 -20.76
N ALA A 449 7.37 51.10 -19.97
CA ALA A 449 8.70 50.50 -20.13
C ALA A 449 8.68 49.20 -20.96
N ASN A 450 7.51 48.86 -21.53
CA ASN A 450 7.26 47.65 -22.32
C ASN A 450 7.48 46.34 -21.54
N ASP A 451 7.05 46.28 -20.28
CA ASP A 451 6.90 45.00 -19.60
C ASP A 451 6.01 44.06 -20.46
N MET A 452 6.50 42.85 -20.69
CA MET A 452 5.88 41.94 -21.67
C MET A 452 4.65 41.25 -21.11
N TYR A 453 4.79 40.73 -19.89
CA TYR A 453 3.83 39.95 -19.15
C TYR A 453 4.35 39.72 -17.73
N PHE A 454 3.50 39.16 -16.88
CA PHE A 454 3.81 38.72 -15.53
C PHE A 454 3.15 37.37 -15.26
N VAL A 455 3.69 36.65 -14.29
CA VAL A 455 3.09 35.43 -13.77
C VAL A 455 2.24 35.79 -12.57
N ALA A 456 0.98 35.34 -12.55
CA ALA A 456 0.16 35.35 -11.34
C ALA A 456 -0.18 33.90 -10.98
N SER A 457 0.19 33.49 -9.78
CA SER A 457 -0.03 32.13 -9.29
C SER A 457 -0.76 32.13 -7.96
N TRP A 458 -1.34 30.97 -7.63
CA TRP A 458 -1.95 30.71 -6.33
C TRP A 458 -1.69 29.26 -5.93
N ASN A 459 -1.48 29.03 -4.63
CA ASN A 459 -1.44 27.69 -4.09
C ASN A 459 -2.08 27.57 -2.70
N SER A 460 -2.53 26.36 -2.40
CA SER A 460 -2.86 25.89 -1.05
C SER A 460 -1.79 24.88 -0.58
N SER A 461 -2.07 24.11 0.46
CA SER A 461 -1.24 22.97 0.87
C SER A 461 -1.32 21.78 -0.09
N THR A 462 -2.33 21.73 -0.98
CA THR A 462 -2.60 20.55 -1.83
C THR A 462 -2.75 20.87 -3.32
N GLU A 463 -2.93 22.14 -3.67
CA GLU A 463 -3.19 22.55 -5.05
C GLU A 463 -2.35 23.77 -5.42
N GLY A 464 -2.00 23.87 -6.70
CA GLY A 464 -1.32 25.02 -7.28
C GLY A 464 -1.86 25.34 -8.67
N GLU A 465 -1.83 26.61 -9.03
CA GLU A 465 -2.16 27.07 -10.38
C GLU A 465 -1.39 28.33 -10.75
N SER A 466 -1.26 28.58 -12.04
CA SER A 466 -0.53 29.73 -12.57
C SER A 466 -1.09 30.21 -13.88
N TYR A 467 -0.95 31.52 -14.10
CA TYR A 467 -1.43 32.23 -15.26
C TYR A 467 -0.34 33.18 -15.76
N LEU A 468 -0.12 33.20 -17.08
CA LEU A 468 0.75 34.17 -17.73
C LEU A 468 -0.11 35.30 -18.29
N LEU A 469 0.03 36.50 -17.76
CA LEU A 469 -0.88 37.62 -17.99
C LEU A 469 -0.14 38.84 -18.54
N ASP A 470 -0.80 39.62 -19.40
CA ASP A 470 -0.43 41.03 -19.63
C ASP A 470 -1.52 41.98 -19.12
N ALA A 471 -1.15 43.25 -19.04
CA ALA A 471 -2.09 44.33 -18.83
C ALA A 471 -1.87 45.46 -19.84
N THR A 472 -2.92 46.21 -20.11
CA THR A 472 -2.86 47.42 -20.94
C THR A 472 -3.43 48.61 -20.18
N VAL A 473 -2.76 49.76 -20.20
CA VAL A 473 -3.20 50.97 -19.49
C VAL A 473 -3.68 52.04 -20.47
N PHE A 474 -4.89 52.54 -20.27
CA PHE A 474 -5.52 53.56 -21.10
C PHE A 474 -6.40 54.51 -20.28
N THR A 475 -7.00 55.50 -20.95
CA THR A 475 -7.87 56.50 -20.31
C THR A 475 -9.23 56.43 -20.97
N LYS A 476 -10.30 56.30 -20.19
CA LYS A 476 -11.69 56.25 -20.66
C LYS A 476 -12.58 56.96 -19.65
N SER A 477 -13.40 57.89 -20.12
CA SER A 477 -14.29 58.71 -19.28
C SER A 477 -13.55 59.41 -18.13
N SER A 478 -12.39 60.02 -18.44
CA SER A 478 -11.54 60.76 -17.48
C SER A 478 -10.89 59.94 -16.36
N ALA A 479 -11.04 58.60 -16.36
CA ALA A 479 -10.34 57.69 -15.46
C ALA A 479 -9.26 56.90 -16.22
N ASN A 480 -8.12 56.68 -15.58
CA ASN A 480 -7.14 55.70 -16.04
C ASN A 480 -7.63 54.29 -15.70
N ARG A 481 -7.53 53.38 -16.65
CA ARG A 481 -8.06 52.03 -16.57
C ARG A 481 -7.05 51.01 -17.06
N THR A 482 -7.21 49.78 -16.60
CA THR A 482 -6.44 48.64 -17.06
C THR A 482 -7.32 47.54 -17.65
N THR A 483 -6.76 46.74 -18.55
CA THR A 483 -7.39 45.53 -19.09
C THR A 483 -6.38 44.41 -19.09
N ILE A 484 -6.76 43.25 -18.56
CA ILE A 484 -5.89 42.10 -18.33
C ILE A 484 -6.17 41.03 -19.37
N THR A 485 -5.13 40.55 -20.04
CA THR A 485 -5.21 39.49 -21.06
C THR A 485 -4.39 38.29 -20.63
N ASN A 486 -4.91 37.10 -20.86
CA ASN A 486 -4.16 35.87 -20.69
C ASN A 486 -3.30 35.60 -21.93
N LYS A 487 -1.98 35.52 -21.76
CA LYS A 487 -1.02 35.35 -22.86
C LYS A 487 -1.08 33.99 -23.51
N VAL A 488 -1.45 32.95 -22.76
CA VAL A 488 -1.47 31.59 -23.28
C VAL A 488 -2.68 31.39 -24.17
N THR A 489 -3.86 31.88 -23.74
CA THR A 489 -5.11 31.72 -24.49
C THR A 489 -5.40 32.86 -25.45
N GLY A 490 -4.73 34.02 -25.29
CA GLY A 490 -5.02 35.26 -26.01
C GLY A 490 -6.33 35.94 -25.59
N LYS A 491 -7.03 35.43 -24.58
CA LYS A 491 -8.33 35.96 -24.16
C LYS A 491 -8.17 37.12 -23.19
N THR A 492 -8.92 38.20 -23.41
CA THR A 492 -9.10 39.24 -22.40
C THR A 492 -9.96 38.70 -21.26
N ILE A 493 -9.43 38.76 -20.04
CA ILE A 493 -10.05 38.20 -18.85
C ILE A 493 -10.89 39.25 -18.13
N CYS A 494 -10.35 40.45 -17.96
CA CYS A 494 -11.01 41.54 -17.26
C CYS A 494 -10.77 42.85 -18.01
N THR A 495 -11.80 43.67 -18.15
CA THR A 495 -11.79 44.89 -18.97
C THR A 495 -12.12 46.13 -18.15
N ASP A 496 -11.57 47.28 -18.56
CA ASP A 496 -11.92 48.60 -18.03
C ASP A 496 -11.78 48.75 -16.49
N LEU A 497 -10.89 48.01 -15.85
CA LEU A 497 -10.71 48.01 -14.39
C LEU A 497 -10.10 49.33 -13.90
N ILE A 498 -10.56 49.82 -12.75
CA ILE A 498 -10.00 50.95 -12.00
C ILE A 498 -9.39 50.49 -10.67
N GLU A 499 -8.75 51.41 -9.95
CA GLU A 499 -8.25 51.15 -8.60
C GLU A 499 -9.35 50.59 -7.69
N THR A 500 -8.98 49.61 -6.85
CA THR A 500 -9.82 48.76 -5.99
C THR A 500 -10.66 47.68 -6.67
N ASP A 501 -10.78 47.70 -8.01
CA ASP A 501 -11.45 46.60 -8.71
C ASP A 501 -10.63 45.30 -8.58
N THR A 502 -11.33 44.17 -8.68
CA THR A 502 -10.70 42.84 -8.67
C THR A 502 -10.88 42.12 -10.00
N CYS A 503 -9.91 41.29 -10.34
CA CYS A 503 -9.95 40.37 -11.47
C CYS A 503 -9.66 38.95 -10.97
N THR A 504 -10.63 38.04 -11.15
CA THR A 504 -10.53 36.66 -10.68
C THR A 504 -10.27 35.71 -11.84
N ILE A 505 -9.26 34.86 -11.70
CA ILE A 505 -8.86 33.83 -12.67
C ILE A 505 -8.57 32.56 -11.88
N GLY A 506 -9.47 31.58 -11.95
CA GLY A 506 -9.43 30.46 -11.00
C GLY A 506 -9.51 30.96 -9.55
N ASN A 507 -8.55 30.55 -8.73
CA ASN A 507 -8.32 30.97 -7.35
C ASN A 507 -7.40 32.19 -7.22
N VAL A 508 -6.75 32.64 -8.30
CA VAL A 508 -6.01 33.90 -8.33
C VAL A 508 -7.00 35.07 -8.32
N VAL A 509 -6.88 35.95 -7.33
CA VAL A 509 -7.61 37.22 -7.27
C VAL A 509 -6.60 38.37 -7.30
N LEU A 510 -6.57 39.07 -8.43
CA LEU A 510 -5.77 40.28 -8.62
C LEU A 510 -6.59 41.49 -8.18
N THR A 511 -6.12 42.23 -7.18
CA THR A 511 -6.67 43.54 -6.83
C THR A 511 -5.89 44.62 -7.56
N VAL A 512 -6.59 45.46 -8.29
CA VAL A 512 -6.01 46.59 -9.02
C VAL A 512 -5.72 47.71 -8.02
N GLY A 513 -4.46 48.08 -7.88
CA GLY A 513 -4.03 49.27 -7.16
C GLY A 513 -4.11 50.50 -8.05
N GLN A 514 -3.18 51.43 -7.83
CA GLN A 514 -3.11 52.64 -8.64
C GLN A 514 -2.91 52.30 -10.13
N VAL A 515 -3.74 52.91 -10.99
CA VAL A 515 -3.59 52.88 -12.45
C VAL A 515 -3.11 54.25 -12.93
N TYR A 516 -1.87 54.32 -13.41
CA TYR A 516 -1.24 55.58 -13.77
C TYR A 516 -0.99 55.69 -15.28
N LYS A 517 -1.35 56.84 -15.84
CA LYS A 517 -0.99 57.23 -17.20
C LYS A 517 -0.79 58.74 -17.29
N SER A 518 0.41 59.13 -17.69
CA SER A 518 0.77 60.52 -18.02
C SER A 518 1.85 60.51 -19.10
N GLY A 519 1.55 61.08 -20.27
CA GLY A 519 2.45 61.00 -21.43
C GLY A 519 2.78 59.56 -21.82
N SER A 520 4.07 59.24 -21.89
CA SER A 520 4.60 57.88 -22.13
C SER A 520 4.63 57.01 -20.87
N THR A 521 4.61 57.59 -19.68
CA THR A 521 4.65 56.85 -18.42
C THR A 521 3.29 56.21 -18.15
N LYS A 522 3.27 54.87 -18.12
CA LYS A 522 2.05 54.09 -17.96
C LYS A 522 2.34 52.84 -17.14
N TRP A 523 1.67 52.67 -16.02
CA TRP A 523 1.85 51.50 -15.17
C TRP A 523 0.60 51.23 -14.34
N VAL A 524 0.51 50.01 -13.82
CA VAL A 524 -0.56 49.57 -12.92
C VAL A 524 0.04 48.72 -11.80
N VAL A 525 -0.46 48.91 -10.59
CA VAL A 525 -0.13 48.06 -9.44
C VAL A 525 -1.13 46.93 -9.34
N PHE A 526 -0.65 45.72 -9.06
CA PHE A 526 -1.46 44.57 -8.71
C PHE A 526 -1.06 44.00 -7.37
N THR A 527 -2.05 43.57 -6.59
CA THR A 527 -1.82 42.72 -5.42
C THR A 527 -2.61 41.42 -5.50
N LEU A 528 -2.11 40.37 -4.86
CA LEU A 528 -2.73 39.04 -4.85
C LEU A 528 -3.40 38.72 -3.52
N ASN A 529 -4.41 37.85 -3.57
CA ASN A 529 -5.00 37.20 -2.41
C ASN A 529 -4.00 36.30 -1.66
N ASN A 530 -4.39 35.87 -0.46
CA ASN A 530 -3.60 34.92 0.34
C ASN A 530 -3.33 33.61 -0.43
N GLY A 531 -2.10 33.10 -0.35
CA GLY A 531 -1.61 31.99 -1.17
C GLY A 531 -1.14 32.40 -2.58
N GLY A 532 -1.28 33.68 -2.96
CA GLY A 532 -0.84 34.18 -4.25
C GLY A 532 0.64 34.51 -4.33
N SER A 533 1.23 34.34 -5.52
CA SER A 533 2.62 34.69 -5.81
C SER A 533 2.84 35.17 -7.25
N PHE A 534 3.56 36.27 -7.41
CA PHE A 534 4.13 36.74 -8.68
C PHE A 534 5.50 36.11 -8.99
N LYS A 535 6.08 35.38 -8.04
CA LYS A 535 7.45 34.83 -8.12
C LYS A 535 7.53 33.34 -8.40
N ARG A 536 6.39 32.64 -8.34
CA ARG A 536 6.32 31.19 -8.48
C ARG A 536 5.40 30.86 -9.63
N MET A 537 5.73 29.78 -10.33
CA MET A 537 4.82 29.09 -11.24
C MET A 537 4.53 27.72 -10.66
N TYR A 538 3.30 27.27 -10.85
CA TYR A 538 2.86 25.91 -10.61
C TYR A 538 2.47 25.31 -11.95
N THR A 539 3.04 24.15 -12.26
CA THR A 539 2.65 23.41 -13.45
C THR A 539 1.23 22.87 -13.32
N LYS A 540 0.67 22.34 -14.42
CA LYS A 540 -0.69 21.80 -14.44
C LYS A 540 -0.84 20.64 -13.45
N GLU A 541 0.20 19.82 -13.28
CA GLU A 541 0.23 18.70 -12.32
C GLU A 541 0.89 19.06 -10.97
N GLY A 542 1.23 20.35 -10.75
CA GLY A 542 1.52 20.89 -9.42
C GLY A 542 3.00 21.07 -9.04
N LEU A 543 3.95 20.89 -9.96
CA LEU A 543 5.36 21.21 -9.69
C LEU A 543 5.55 22.72 -9.52
N ALA A 544 6.27 23.11 -8.46
CA ALA A 544 6.56 24.51 -8.16
C ALA A 544 7.91 24.93 -8.79
N ILE A 545 7.90 26.04 -9.51
CA ILE A 545 9.08 26.66 -10.15
C ILE A 545 9.27 28.05 -9.55
N GLN A 546 10.46 28.32 -9.02
CA GLN A 546 10.85 29.64 -8.55
C GLN A 546 11.44 30.44 -9.71
N LEU A 547 10.82 31.57 -10.07
CA LEU A 547 11.33 32.49 -11.09
C LEU A 547 12.45 33.37 -10.53
N PRO A 548 13.39 33.83 -11.39
CA PRO A 548 14.41 34.80 -10.98
C PRO A 548 13.75 36.13 -10.56
N TYR A 549 14.35 36.83 -9.60
CA TYR A 549 13.87 38.12 -9.09
C TYR A 549 15.02 39.06 -8.73
#